data_AF-A0A9C8HTG6-F1
#
_entry.id   AF-A0A9C8HTG6-F1
#
_cell.length_a   1.000
_cell.length_b   1.000
_cell.length_c   1.000
_cell.angle_alpha   90.00
_cell.angle_beta   90.00
_cell.angle_gamma   90.00
#
_symmetry.space_group_name_H-M   'P 1'
#
loop_
_entity.id
_entity.type
_entity.pdbx_description
1 polymer ?
#
loop_
_entity_poly.entity_id
_entity_poly.type
_entity_poly.pdbx_seq_one_letter_code
_entity_poly.pdbx_strand_id
1 'polypeptide(L)'
;MRIMSFFIHFDQKTMWTKLKRVRLTCHQLRFSCKEDVMSRRVLISPLGTGSLNKHNASDREYRPATYRIGDKEYNETFISKALSQHLHIDTVFLIGTVKSMWEQAYEVYGKETSYWDEHQWAMLADKIDNASWDTDPQSLDLTFLEKVLGDKAKAFIIKYGINEEEMMENWEYLSHIEEYLEDGDIVYFDITHAFRSMAFYILSVLNYIIDVSEKNIELGGVFYGMLDIVREIGYAPIVDLKPLYETFRWSRGAYSFLQHGNGYEIAALVNDEKLSNLLKSFSDAININFLGSIKSKMGKLEKQKKRFSQMKGPGRLIIPRVIDEFLGYFNDDEPPYLFQLNAAKWYFKKKRFGESFMSLTESIVTYNCFCLGLGSNWEDKGHRDESKGDILNSRPKHPLKDVFLKMNEIRRCIAHHSDKFHGNHSISNYIDDFEKDVAKVEKVFLEFQQRS
;
A
#
# COMPACT_ATOMS: atom_id res chain seq x y z
N MET A 1 -50.64 28.51 -21.93
CA MET A 1 -49.59 27.54 -21.55
C MET A 1 -48.36 27.80 -22.40
N ARG A 2 -47.43 28.62 -21.89
CA ARG A 2 -46.14 28.93 -22.51
C ARG A 2 -45.06 28.34 -21.62
N ILE A 3 -44.24 27.45 -22.17
CA ILE A 3 -43.07 26.88 -21.50
C ILE A 3 -41.88 27.81 -21.81
N MET A 4 -41.32 28.41 -20.76
CA MET A 4 -40.14 29.28 -20.81
C MET A 4 -38.86 28.43 -20.94
N SER A 5 -38.02 28.79 -21.92
CA SER A 5 -36.62 28.38 -22.01
C SER A 5 -35.81 29.05 -20.90
N PHE A 6 -35.06 28.27 -20.13
CA PHE A 6 -33.95 28.77 -19.30
C PHE A 6 -32.63 28.34 -19.94
N PHE A 7 -31.93 29.30 -20.52
CA PHE A 7 -30.52 29.18 -20.86
C PHE A 7 -29.69 29.34 -19.58
N ILE A 8 -28.91 28.31 -19.21
CA ILE A 8 -27.88 28.44 -18.17
C ILE A 8 -26.56 28.76 -18.87
N HIS A 9 -26.06 29.96 -18.62
CA HIS A 9 -24.74 30.43 -19.03
C HIS A 9 -23.69 29.76 -18.13
N PHE A 10 -22.87 28.87 -18.68
CA PHE A 10 -21.75 28.24 -17.97
C PHE A 10 -20.56 29.22 -17.94
N ASP A 11 -20.32 29.83 -16.79
CA ASP A 11 -19.15 30.70 -16.57
C ASP A 11 -17.89 29.83 -16.34
N GLN A 12 -16.99 29.83 -17.31
CA GLN A 12 -15.74 29.06 -17.27
C GLN A 12 -14.74 29.57 -16.20
N LYS A 13 -14.93 30.75 -15.58
CA LYS A 13 -13.95 31.30 -14.63
C LYS A 13 -14.01 30.72 -13.21
N THR A 14 -15.13 30.17 -12.77
CA THR A 14 -15.29 29.60 -11.41
C THR A 14 -14.79 28.16 -11.28
N MET A 15 -14.51 27.48 -12.40
CA MET A 15 -13.95 26.12 -12.40
C MET A 15 -12.43 26.13 -12.18
N TRP A 16 -11.73 27.18 -12.61
CA TRP A 16 -10.27 27.29 -12.50
C TRP A 16 -9.76 27.59 -11.08
N THR A 17 -10.61 28.11 -10.19
CA THR A 17 -10.26 28.34 -8.78
C THR A 17 -10.48 27.11 -7.89
N LYS A 18 -11.31 26.14 -8.30
CA LYS A 18 -11.50 24.86 -7.59
C LYS A 18 -10.59 23.73 -8.09
N LEU A 19 -9.97 23.87 -9.25
CA LEU A 19 -9.03 22.89 -9.84
C LEU A 19 -7.57 23.00 -9.38
N LYS A 20 -7.25 23.89 -8.43
CA LYS A 20 -5.91 23.94 -7.77
C LYS A 20 -5.71 22.92 -6.64
N ARG A 21 -6.68 22.05 -6.36
CA ARG A 21 -6.57 20.93 -5.40
C ARG A 21 -6.99 19.60 -6.05
N VAL A 22 -6.31 19.21 -7.12
CA VAL A 22 -6.21 17.81 -7.53
C VAL A 22 -4.74 17.57 -7.82
N ARG A 23 -3.95 17.38 -6.76
CA ARG A 23 -2.55 16.96 -6.88
C ARG A 23 -2.58 15.46 -7.15
N LEU A 24 -2.18 15.09 -8.37
CA LEU A 24 -1.85 13.73 -8.73
C LEU A 24 -0.98 13.09 -7.64
N THR A 25 -1.43 11.94 -7.14
CA THR A 25 -0.66 10.97 -6.37
C THR A 25 0.46 10.44 -7.26
N CYS A 26 1.62 11.08 -7.17
CA CYS A 26 2.87 10.58 -7.70
C CYS A 26 3.84 10.46 -6.53
N HIS A 27 4.04 9.23 -6.06
CA HIS A 27 4.96 8.87 -4.98
C HIS A 27 6.45 9.05 -5.36
N GLN A 28 6.73 9.69 -6.49
CA GLN A 28 8.06 10.03 -6.96
C GLN A 28 7.99 11.40 -7.65
N LEU A 29 8.62 12.40 -7.01
CA LEU A 29 8.92 13.77 -7.45
C LEU A 29 8.33 14.80 -6.49
N ARG A 30 9.09 15.14 -5.44
CA ARG A 30 9.09 16.47 -4.82
C ARG A 30 10.31 16.66 -3.91
N PHE A 31 11.42 17.00 -4.54
CA PHE A 31 12.39 17.90 -3.95
C PHE A 31 11.96 19.32 -4.35
N SER A 32 11.38 20.10 -3.43
CA SER A 32 11.53 21.56 -3.36
C SER A 32 10.80 22.13 -2.15
N CYS A 33 11.52 22.97 -1.40
CA CYS A 33 11.11 23.78 -0.23
C CYS A 33 10.69 23.01 1.04
N LYS A 34 11.68 22.52 1.80
CA LYS A 34 11.56 22.40 3.25
C LYS A 34 11.94 23.76 3.86
N GLU A 35 10.95 24.52 4.32
CA GLU A 35 11.17 25.19 5.60
C GLU A 35 11.36 24.06 6.62
N ASP A 36 12.36 24.16 7.50
CA ASP A 36 12.61 23.20 8.58
C ASP A 36 11.50 23.28 9.65
N VAL A 37 10.27 22.99 9.24
CA VAL A 37 9.21 22.64 10.18
C VAL A 37 9.57 21.25 10.68
N MET A 38 10.01 21.17 11.94
CA MET A 38 10.22 19.89 12.59
C MET A 38 8.92 19.08 12.53
N SER A 39 8.99 17.86 11.97
CA SER A 39 7.85 16.94 11.95
C SER A 39 7.38 16.64 13.37
N ARG A 40 6.09 16.87 13.62
CA ARG A 40 5.43 16.54 14.89
C ARG A 40 5.42 15.02 15.09
N ARG A 41 5.80 14.58 16.28
CA ARG A 41 5.88 13.17 16.68
C ARG A 41 4.67 12.81 17.53
N VAL A 42 3.85 11.89 17.02
CA VAL A 42 2.59 11.49 17.66
C VAL A 42 2.70 10.05 18.16
N LEU A 43 2.43 9.80 19.43
CA LEU A 43 2.36 8.44 19.99
C LEU A 43 0.90 8.03 20.17
N ILE A 44 0.53 6.87 19.63
CA ILE A 44 -0.77 6.23 19.88
C ILE A 44 -0.52 5.04 20.80
N SER A 45 -1.07 5.07 22.01
CA SER A 45 -0.81 4.06 23.05
C SER A 45 -2.10 3.55 23.70
N PRO A 46 -2.31 2.23 23.73
CA PRO A 46 -3.44 1.64 24.42
C PRO A 46 -3.21 1.62 25.93
N LEU A 47 -4.28 1.83 26.69
CA LEU A 47 -4.34 1.67 28.14
C LEU A 47 -5.07 0.39 28.49
N GLY A 48 -4.42 -0.45 29.29
CA GLY A 48 -5.03 -1.64 29.86
C GLY A 48 -5.70 -1.36 31.21
N THR A 49 -6.18 -2.43 31.84
CA THR A 49 -6.87 -2.39 33.14
C THR A 49 -5.94 -2.58 34.34
N GLY A 50 -4.63 -2.77 34.13
CA GLY A 50 -3.68 -3.14 35.18
C GLY A 50 -3.83 -4.58 35.68
N SER A 51 -2.88 -5.03 36.52
CA SER A 51 -3.05 -6.26 37.29
C SER A 51 -3.71 -5.91 38.62
N LEU A 52 -4.89 -6.46 38.89
CA LEU A 52 -5.50 -6.39 40.22
C LEU A 52 -4.54 -6.99 41.25
N ASN A 53 -4.21 -6.24 42.29
CA ASN A 53 -3.36 -6.72 43.38
C ASN A 53 -4.11 -7.86 44.10
N LYS A 54 -3.45 -9.02 44.32
CA LYS A 54 -4.09 -10.18 44.99
C LYS A 54 -4.48 -9.93 46.45
N HIS A 55 -4.09 -8.79 47.04
CA HIS A 55 -4.31 -8.47 48.44
C HIS A 55 -5.28 -7.31 48.70
N ASN A 56 -5.58 -6.47 47.70
CA ASN A 56 -6.60 -5.41 47.75
C ASN A 56 -7.19 -5.24 46.35
N ALA A 57 -8.49 -5.51 46.19
CA ALA A 57 -9.17 -5.38 44.91
C ALA A 57 -9.38 -3.92 44.45
N SER A 58 -9.10 -2.94 45.34
CA SER A 58 -9.29 -1.50 45.13
C SER A 58 -8.08 -0.76 44.57
N ASP A 59 -6.87 -1.33 44.60
CA ASP A 59 -5.65 -0.61 44.18
C ASP A 59 -5.30 -0.97 42.72
N ARG A 60 -5.85 -0.20 41.78
CA ARG A 60 -5.62 -0.34 40.33
C ARG A 60 -4.35 0.39 39.88
N GLU A 61 -3.19 -0.05 40.36
CA GLU A 61 -1.91 0.56 39.99
C GLU A 61 -1.09 -0.32 39.04
N TYR A 62 -0.55 0.25 37.95
CA TYR A 62 0.59 -0.37 37.26
C TYR A 62 1.81 -0.27 38.18
N ARG A 63 2.49 -1.40 38.38
CA ARG A 63 3.79 -1.37 39.06
C ARG A 63 4.80 -0.68 38.15
N PRO A 64 5.57 0.31 38.63
CA PRO A 64 6.67 0.86 37.87
C PRO A 64 7.58 -0.25 37.36
N ALA A 65 7.97 -0.15 36.09
CA ALA A 65 8.90 -1.07 35.47
C ALA A 65 10.13 -0.30 34.99
N THR A 66 11.30 -0.94 35.11
CA THR A 66 12.51 -0.48 34.44
C THR A 66 12.42 -0.91 32.98
N TYR A 67 11.98 -0.01 32.12
CA TYR A 67 11.95 -0.21 30.68
C TYR A 67 13.33 0.04 30.08
N ARG A 68 13.70 -0.73 29.05
CA ARG A 68 14.98 -0.54 28.34
C ARG A 68 14.79 -0.46 26.84
N ILE A 69 15.30 0.61 26.20
CA ILE A 69 15.36 0.78 24.75
C ILE A 69 16.84 0.91 24.35
N GLY A 70 17.38 -0.13 23.69
CA GLY A 70 18.82 -0.24 23.46
C GLY A 70 19.57 -0.24 24.80
N ASP A 71 20.46 0.73 25.00
CA ASP A 71 21.25 0.88 26.23
C ASP A 71 20.64 1.87 27.24
N LYS A 72 19.50 2.50 26.93
CA LYS A 72 18.85 3.49 27.79
C LYS A 72 17.76 2.86 28.66
N GLU A 73 17.73 3.25 29.92
CA GLU A 73 16.74 2.81 30.91
C GLU A 73 15.77 3.91 31.31
N TYR A 74 14.53 3.53 31.56
CA TYR A 74 13.43 4.41 31.93
C TYR A 74 12.63 3.75 33.06
N ASN A 75 12.58 4.37 34.23
CA ASN A 75 11.79 3.88 35.35
C ASN A 75 10.44 4.58 35.34
N GLU A 76 9.44 3.95 34.74
CA GLU A 76 8.14 4.57 34.49
C GLU A 76 6.99 3.60 34.80
N THR A 77 5.83 4.17 35.12
CA THR A 77 4.58 3.42 35.34
C THR A 77 3.94 3.02 34.01
N PHE A 78 4.04 3.86 32.99
CA PHE A 78 3.49 3.61 31.67
C PHE A 78 4.60 3.59 30.62
N ILE A 79 4.56 2.60 29.73
CA ILE A 79 5.44 2.56 28.57
C ILE A 79 5.32 3.82 27.71
N SER A 80 4.13 4.42 27.60
CA SER A 80 3.91 5.65 26.84
C SER A 80 4.77 6.81 27.34
N LYS A 81 5.06 6.88 28.63
CA LYS A 81 5.96 7.90 29.21
C LYS A 81 7.42 7.61 28.87
N ALA A 82 7.86 6.35 28.97
CA ALA A 82 9.19 5.93 28.55
C ALA A 82 9.44 6.20 27.05
N LEU A 83 8.47 5.86 26.19
CA LEU A 83 8.51 6.16 24.75
C LEU A 83 8.49 7.67 24.49
N SER A 84 7.67 8.43 25.21
CA SER A 84 7.61 9.89 25.07
C SER A 84 8.95 10.55 25.34
N GLN A 85 9.65 10.12 26.39
CA GLN A 85 10.99 10.60 26.71
C GLN A 85 12.04 10.16 25.69
N HIS A 86 12.01 8.89 25.27
CA HIS A 86 13.01 8.34 24.36
C HIS A 86 12.92 8.93 22.95
N LEU A 87 11.69 9.09 22.44
CA LEU A 87 11.41 9.50 21.08
C LEU A 87 11.11 11.00 20.97
N HIS A 88 11.12 11.75 22.07
CA HIS A 88 10.74 13.17 22.10
C HIS A 88 9.36 13.38 21.46
N ILE A 89 8.36 12.66 21.97
CA ILE A 89 6.98 12.73 21.47
C ILE A 89 6.38 14.09 21.80
N ASP A 90 5.74 14.72 20.82
CA ASP A 90 5.06 16.02 20.95
C ASP A 90 3.60 15.86 21.40
N THR A 91 2.93 14.80 20.94
CA THR A 91 1.51 14.55 21.19
C THR A 91 1.25 13.09 21.51
N VAL A 92 0.43 12.81 22.53
CA VAL A 92 0.01 11.45 22.90
C VAL A 92 -1.49 11.29 22.67
N PHE A 93 -1.86 10.21 21.98
CA PHE A 93 -3.23 9.71 21.87
C PHE A 93 -3.34 8.42 22.69
N LEU A 94 -4.24 8.42 23.68
CA LEU A 94 -4.50 7.25 24.51
C LEU A 94 -5.78 6.56 24.05
N ILE A 95 -5.76 5.23 23.96
CA ILE A 95 -6.91 4.42 23.58
C ILE A 95 -7.23 3.45 24.71
N GLY A 96 -8.49 3.35 25.14
CA GLY A 96 -8.86 2.41 26.20
C GLY A 96 -10.34 2.11 26.20
N THR A 97 -10.77 1.18 27.05
CA THR A 97 -12.20 0.96 27.32
C THR A 97 -12.63 1.77 28.53
N VAL A 98 -13.92 1.78 28.85
CA VAL A 98 -14.45 2.42 30.07
C VAL A 98 -13.80 1.94 31.37
N LYS A 99 -13.20 0.73 31.39
CA LYS A 99 -12.46 0.22 32.56
C LYS A 99 -10.95 0.36 32.43
N SER A 100 -10.40 0.96 31.38
CA SER A 100 -8.95 1.24 31.34
C SER A 100 -8.55 2.16 32.50
N MET A 101 -7.27 2.14 32.88
CA MET A 101 -6.76 2.89 34.04
C MET A 101 -6.57 4.39 33.71
N TRP A 102 -7.66 5.06 33.38
CA TRP A 102 -7.67 6.49 33.08
C TRP A 102 -7.33 7.33 34.31
N GLU A 103 -7.78 6.92 35.49
CA GLU A 103 -7.48 7.52 36.79
C GLU A 103 -5.98 7.50 37.07
N GLN A 104 -5.32 6.38 36.81
CA GLN A 104 -3.87 6.25 36.98
C GLN A 104 -3.11 7.06 35.92
N ALA A 105 -3.60 7.11 34.68
CA ALA A 105 -3.01 7.95 33.65
C ALA A 105 -3.11 9.43 34.05
N TYR A 106 -4.28 9.89 34.50
CA TYR A 106 -4.48 11.26 34.96
C TYR A 106 -3.56 11.60 36.14
N GLU A 107 -3.37 10.67 37.08
CA GLU A 107 -2.44 10.84 38.18
C GLU A 107 -0.98 10.98 37.73
N VAL A 108 -0.49 10.05 36.90
CA VAL A 108 0.92 9.99 36.50
C VAL A 108 1.32 11.14 35.59
N TYR A 109 0.43 11.55 34.68
CA TYR A 109 0.67 12.69 33.79
C TYR A 109 0.35 14.03 34.47
N GLY A 110 -0.60 14.04 35.41
CA GLY A 110 -1.17 15.27 35.97
C GLY A 110 -0.41 15.83 37.16
N LYS A 111 0.10 14.98 38.07
CA LYS A 111 0.67 15.40 39.37
C LYS A 111 1.74 16.50 39.30
N GLU A 112 2.47 16.60 38.20
CA GLU A 112 3.53 17.61 38.00
C GLU A 112 3.03 18.87 37.27
N THR A 113 1.74 18.96 36.97
CA THR A 113 1.11 20.05 36.21
C THR A 113 0.17 20.88 37.09
N SER A 114 -0.11 22.12 36.68
CA SER A 114 -1.12 22.97 37.33
C SER A 114 -2.57 22.51 37.09
N TYR A 115 -2.78 21.47 36.28
CA TYR A 115 -4.10 20.94 35.92
C TYR A 115 -4.50 19.72 36.78
N TRP A 116 -3.66 19.31 37.73
CA TRP A 116 -3.97 18.25 38.68
C TRP A 116 -5.07 18.67 39.65
N ASP A 117 -6.09 17.83 39.77
CA ASP A 117 -7.19 17.99 40.71
C ASP A 117 -7.55 16.62 41.32
N GLU A 118 -7.32 16.48 42.62
CA GLU A 118 -7.59 15.26 43.38
C GLU A 118 -9.09 14.88 43.37
N HIS A 119 -9.98 15.87 43.34
CA HIS A 119 -11.42 15.62 43.25
C HIS A 119 -11.81 15.05 41.88
N GLN A 120 -11.21 15.54 40.78
CA GLN A 120 -11.42 14.98 39.45
C GLN A 120 -10.92 13.53 39.37
N TRP A 121 -9.74 13.27 39.96
CA TRP A 121 -9.21 11.92 40.06
C TRP A 121 -10.17 10.98 40.80
N ALA A 122 -10.67 11.39 41.97
CA ALA A 122 -11.59 10.58 42.77
C ALA A 122 -12.91 10.30 42.04
N MET A 123 -13.48 11.30 41.36
CA MET A 123 -14.68 11.12 40.54
C MET A 123 -14.45 10.17 39.37
N LEU A 124 -13.29 10.25 38.71
CA LEU A 124 -12.94 9.35 37.61
C LEU A 124 -12.79 7.91 38.10
N ALA A 125 -12.11 7.70 39.23
CA ALA A 125 -11.95 6.39 39.85
C ALA A 125 -13.30 5.75 40.20
N ASP A 126 -14.21 6.49 40.85
CA ASP A 126 -15.55 6.00 41.22
C ASP A 126 -16.37 5.59 39.97
N LYS A 127 -16.34 6.40 38.90
CA LYS A 127 -17.03 6.05 37.65
C LYS A 127 -16.48 4.76 37.04
N ILE A 128 -15.17 4.58 37.06
CA ILE A 128 -14.47 3.43 36.46
C ILE A 128 -14.75 2.14 37.26
N ASP A 129 -14.79 2.23 38.60
CA ASP A 129 -15.11 1.10 39.47
C ASP A 129 -16.54 0.60 39.26
N ASN A 130 -17.47 1.53 39.03
CA ASN A 130 -18.88 1.24 38.75
C ASN A 130 -19.15 0.85 37.28
N ALA A 131 -18.18 0.99 36.37
CA ALA A 131 -18.34 0.66 34.96
C ALA A 131 -18.29 -0.85 34.67
N SER A 132 -18.93 -1.24 33.58
CA SER A 132 -19.02 -2.61 33.05
C SER A 132 -18.81 -2.61 31.52
N TRP A 133 -18.77 -3.78 30.91
CA TRP A 133 -18.57 -3.96 29.46
C TRP A 133 -19.63 -3.27 28.60
N ASP A 134 -20.84 -3.06 29.13
CA ASP A 134 -22.01 -2.45 28.51
C ASP A 134 -22.20 -0.96 28.86
N THR A 135 -21.29 -0.39 29.66
CA THR A 135 -21.31 1.04 29.98
C THR A 135 -20.99 1.85 28.73
N ASP A 136 -21.80 2.87 28.45
CA ASP A 136 -21.62 3.77 27.32
C ASP A 136 -20.24 4.48 27.39
N PRO A 137 -19.36 4.34 26.38
CA PRO A 137 -18.09 5.04 26.30
C PRO A 137 -18.21 6.56 26.50
N GLN A 138 -19.32 7.19 26.11
CA GLN A 138 -19.51 8.64 26.24
C GLN A 138 -19.81 9.10 27.67
N SER A 139 -20.05 8.18 28.61
CA SER A 139 -20.32 8.51 30.02
C SER A 139 -19.08 9.01 30.81
N LEU A 140 -17.89 8.77 30.26
CA LEU A 140 -16.60 9.22 30.79
C LEU A 140 -16.12 10.44 30.00
N ASP A 141 -16.06 11.59 30.67
CA ASP A 141 -15.41 12.79 30.16
C ASP A 141 -13.92 12.73 30.50
N LEU A 142 -13.04 12.74 29.49
CA LEU A 142 -11.58 12.72 29.66
C LEU A 142 -10.92 14.02 29.20
N THR A 143 -11.69 15.10 28.99
CA THR A 143 -11.14 16.39 28.55
C THR A 143 -10.12 16.99 29.52
N PHE A 144 -10.24 16.71 30.82
CA PHE A 144 -9.25 17.10 31.83
C PHE A 144 -7.94 16.30 31.70
N LEU A 145 -8.02 15.01 31.33
CA LEU A 145 -6.85 14.19 31.03
C LEU A 145 -6.16 14.67 29.75
N GLU A 146 -6.92 15.03 28.72
CA GLU A 146 -6.36 15.61 27.49
C GLU A 146 -5.55 16.88 27.79
N LYS A 147 -6.06 17.79 28.65
CA LYS A 147 -5.33 19.00 29.06
C LYS A 147 -4.02 18.69 29.77
N VAL A 148 -4.01 17.67 30.62
CA VAL A 148 -2.81 17.21 31.34
C VAL A 148 -1.77 16.60 30.38
N LEU A 149 -2.22 15.85 29.37
CA LEU A 149 -1.35 15.27 28.34
C LEU A 149 -0.81 16.32 27.35
N GLY A 150 -1.55 17.40 27.14
CA GLY A 150 -1.19 18.55 26.30
C GLY A 150 -2.29 18.93 25.32
N ASP A 151 -2.28 20.18 24.83
CA ASP A 151 -3.38 20.79 24.05
C ASP A 151 -3.83 20.00 22.81
N LYS A 152 -2.93 19.22 22.20
CA LYS A 152 -3.21 18.40 21.02
C LYS A 152 -3.49 16.93 21.35
N ALA A 153 -3.38 16.51 22.61
CA ALA A 153 -3.62 15.15 23.04
C ALA A 153 -5.10 14.76 22.92
N LYS A 154 -5.35 13.46 22.78
CA LYS A 154 -6.70 12.89 22.66
C LYS A 154 -6.83 11.61 23.45
N ALA A 155 -7.98 11.41 24.07
CA ALA A 155 -8.33 10.16 24.74
C ALA A 155 -9.54 9.52 24.03
N PHE A 156 -9.34 8.32 23.50
CA PHE A 156 -10.33 7.56 22.75
C PHE A 156 -10.87 6.42 23.62
N ILE A 157 -12.16 6.50 23.97
CA ILE A 157 -12.84 5.45 24.74
C ILE A 157 -13.61 4.57 23.76
N ILE A 158 -13.29 3.28 23.75
CA ILE A 158 -13.91 2.30 22.86
C ILE A 158 -14.71 1.25 23.63
N LYS A 159 -15.58 0.52 22.93
CA LYS A 159 -16.27 -0.65 23.47
C LYS A 159 -15.31 -1.84 23.60
N TYR A 160 -15.74 -2.90 24.26
CA TYR A 160 -14.91 -4.08 24.49
C TYR A 160 -14.63 -4.90 23.23
N GLY A 161 -15.50 -4.81 22.21
CA GLY A 161 -15.36 -5.55 20.96
C GLY A 161 -15.81 -7.01 21.11
N ILE A 162 -16.86 -7.27 21.89
CA ILE A 162 -17.32 -8.64 22.21
C ILE A 162 -18.05 -9.34 21.08
N ASN A 163 -18.47 -8.58 20.06
CA ASN A 163 -19.17 -9.05 18.88
C ASN A 163 -18.77 -8.21 17.66
N GLU A 164 -19.10 -8.68 16.46
CA GLU A 164 -18.75 -8.03 15.19
C GLU A 164 -19.20 -6.57 15.09
N GLU A 165 -20.41 -6.26 15.59
CA GLU A 165 -20.96 -4.90 15.59
C GLU A 165 -20.05 -3.95 16.40
N GLU A 166 -19.74 -4.28 17.66
CA GLU A 166 -18.81 -3.49 18.46
C GLU A 166 -17.42 -3.41 17.83
N MET A 167 -16.96 -4.49 17.18
CA MET A 167 -15.67 -4.47 16.51
C MET A 167 -15.64 -3.45 15.36
N MET A 168 -16.72 -3.36 14.57
CA MET A 168 -16.82 -2.41 13.46
C MET A 168 -17.01 -0.98 13.96
N GLU A 169 -17.85 -0.76 14.97
CA GLU A 169 -18.00 0.56 15.61
C GLU A 169 -16.67 1.07 16.18
N ASN A 170 -15.91 0.19 16.86
CA ASN A 170 -14.59 0.55 17.38
C ASN A 170 -13.62 0.92 16.25
N TRP A 171 -13.64 0.16 15.14
CA TRP A 171 -12.77 0.45 13.99
C TRP A 171 -13.15 1.80 13.34
N GLU A 172 -14.44 2.04 13.11
CA GLU A 172 -14.95 3.31 12.56
C GLU A 172 -14.55 4.48 13.46
N TYR A 173 -14.81 4.36 14.77
CA TYR A 173 -14.46 5.42 15.72
C TYR A 173 -12.95 5.70 15.76
N LEU A 174 -12.11 4.66 15.82
CA LEU A 174 -10.66 4.83 15.84
C LEU A 174 -10.09 5.32 14.49
N SER A 175 -10.78 5.09 13.37
CA SER A 175 -10.34 5.64 12.08
C SER A 175 -10.35 7.17 12.06
N HIS A 176 -11.21 7.82 12.88
CA HIS A 176 -11.20 9.28 13.07
C HIS A 176 -9.94 9.81 13.79
N ILE A 177 -9.05 8.95 14.30
CA ILE A 177 -7.71 9.38 14.73
C ILE A 177 -7.02 10.17 13.61
N GLU A 178 -7.25 9.78 12.35
CA GLU A 178 -6.74 10.50 11.18
C GLU A 178 -7.04 12.00 11.26
N GLU A 179 -8.23 12.41 11.71
CA GLU A 179 -8.65 13.83 11.75
C GLU A 179 -7.73 14.71 12.60
N TYR A 180 -7.12 14.13 13.63
CA TYR A 180 -6.20 14.81 14.55
C TYR A 180 -4.74 14.76 14.10
N LEU A 181 -4.43 14.00 13.05
CA LEU A 181 -3.11 13.96 12.42
C LEU A 181 -2.93 15.10 11.41
N GLU A 182 -1.71 15.54 11.20
CA GLU A 182 -1.31 16.61 10.28
C GLU A 182 -0.36 16.06 9.20
N ASP A 183 -0.33 16.69 8.02
CA ASP A 183 0.61 16.32 6.96
C ASP A 183 2.06 16.44 7.46
N GLY A 184 2.85 15.38 7.27
CA GLY A 184 4.25 15.32 7.68
C GLY A 184 4.47 14.85 9.13
N ASP A 185 3.41 14.46 9.84
CA ASP A 185 3.51 13.80 11.14
C ASP A 185 4.33 12.49 11.04
N ILE A 186 5.08 12.22 12.11
CA ILE A 186 5.70 10.92 12.34
C ILE A 186 4.93 10.24 13.47
N VAL A 187 4.24 9.14 13.16
CA VAL A 187 3.39 8.43 14.11
C VAL A 187 4.10 7.20 14.63
N TYR A 188 4.02 7.00 15.94
CA TYR A 188 4.54 5.85 16.67
C TYR A 188 3.38 5.14 17.35
N PHE A 189 3.42 3.81 17.36
CA PHE A 189 2.38 3.00 17.97
C PHE A 189 2.95 2.19 19.11
N ASP A 190 2.22 2.08 20.20
CA ASP A 190 2.47 1.13 21.27
C ASP A 190 1.41 0.02 21.22
N ILE A 191 1.82 -1.23 21.39
CA ILE A 191 0.92 -2.40 21.44
C ILE A 191 1.09 -3.23 22.71
N THR A 192 1.63 -2.63 23.78
CA THR A 192 2.00 -3.32 25.02
C THR A 192 0.82 -3.68 25.89
N HIS A 193 -0.12 -2.76 26.05
CA HIS A 193 -1.24 -2.89 26.98
C HIS A 193 -2.59 -3.06 26.26
N ALA A 194 -3.63 -3.30 27.07
CA ALA A 194 -4.99 -3.65 26.65
C ALA A 194 -5.17 -5.09 26.14
N PHE A 195 -6.38 -5.40 25.66
CA PHE A 195 -6.70 -6.70 25.09
C PHE A 195 -5.81 -7.00 23.89
N ARG A 196 -5.48 -8.28 23.64
CA ARG A 196 -4.72 -8.68 22.45
C ARG A 196 -5.40 -8.27 21.14
N SER A 197 -6.73 -8.18 21.13
CA SER A 197 -7.51 -7.63 20.01
C SER A 197 -7.22 -6.15 19.74
N MET A 198 -6.82 -5.37 20.74
CA MET A 198 -6.45 -3.96 20.59
C MET A 198 -5.29 -3.76 19.62
N ALA A 199 -4.28 -4.62 19.70
CA ALA A 199 -3.15 -4.58 18.78
C ALA A 199 -3.60 -4.75 17.32
N PHE A 200 -4.63 -5.58 17.07
CA PHE A 200 -5.19 -5.76 15.73
C PHE A 200 -6.01 -4.54 15.27
N TYR A 201 -6.76 -3.89 16.15
CA TYR A 201 -7.44 -2.62 15.81
C TYR A 201 -6.44 -1.55 15.43
N ILE A 202 -5.44 -1.33 16.28
CA ILE A 202 -4.39 -0.33 16.06
C ILE A 202 -3.66 -0.62 14.75
N LEU A 203 -3.30 -1.88 14.49
CA LEU A 203 -2.68 -2.28 13.24
C LEU A 203 -3.60 -2.05 12.02
N SER A 204 -4.90 -2.31 12.15
CA SER A 204 -5.87 -2.08 11.08
C SER A 204 -6.02 -0.60 10.76
N VAL A 205 -6.20 0.24 11.78
CA VAL A 205 -6.30 1.70 11.67
C VAL A 205 -4.99 2.30 11.14
N LEU A 206 -3.83 1.80 11.59
CA LEU A 206 -2.52 2.15 11.03
C LEU A 206 -2.49 1.90 9.51
N ASN A 207 -2.89 0.72 9.04
CA ASN A 207 -2.88 0.43 7.60
C ASN A 207 -3.80 1.40 6.83
N TYR A 208 -4.96 1.75 7.39
CA TYR A 208 -5.83 2.76 6.79
C TYR A 208 -5.16 4.15 6.73
N ILE A 209 -4.62 4.64 7.85
CA ILE A 209 -3.96 5.94 7.94
C ILE A 209 -2.72 6.02 7.02
N ILE A 210 -1.93 4.95 6.91
CA ILE A 210 -0.70 4.99 6.11
C ILE A 210 -0.98 4.75 4.62
N ASP A 211 -1.92 3.86 4.28
CA ASP A 211 -2.09 3.38 2.90
C ASP A 211 -3.28 3.99 2.15
N VAL A 212 -4.27 4.53 2.87
CA VAL A 212 -5.55 4.98 2.29
C VAL A 212 -5.79 6.47 2.52
N SER A 213 -5.41 7.00 3.68
CA SER A 213 -5.52 8.43 3.97
C SER A 213 -4.84 9.30 2.91
N GLU A 214 -5.39 10.50 2.69
CA GLU A 214 -4.74 11.51 1.84
C GLU A 214 -3.58 12.22 2.55
N LYS A 215 -3.43 12.03 3.87
CA LYS A 215 -2.39 12.67 4.68
C LYS A 215 -1.05 12.00 4.50
N ASN A 216 0.00 12.81 4.37
CA ASN A 216 1.36 12.29 4.27
C ASN A 216 1.90 11.95 5.66
N ILE A 217 1.59 10.76 6.16
CA ILE A 217 1.99 10.28 7.48
C ILE A 217 3.17 9.31 7.37
N GLU A 218 4.22 9.54 8.16
CA GLU A 218 5.34 8.61 8.30
C GLU A 218 5.13 7.69 9.50
N LEU A 219 5.25 6.37 9.31
CA LEU A 219 5.35 5.43 10.43
C LEU A 219 6.76 5.46 11.02
N GLY A 220 6.91 6.06 12.20
CA GLY A 220 8.17 6.13 12.92
C GLY A 220 8.58 4.80 13.56
N GLY A 221 7.63 4.07 14.16
CA GLY A 221 7.91 2.81 14.86
C GLY A 221 6.66 2.13 15.42
N VAL A 222 6.77 0.85 15.74
CA VAL A 222 5.71 0.06 16.41
C VAL A 222 6.34 -0.63 17.62
N PHE A 223 6.06 -0.17 18.82
CA PHE A 223 6.76 -0.59 20.03
C PHE A 223 5.96 -1.58 20.87
N TYR A 224 6.69 -2.52 21.46
CA TYR A 224 6.16 -3.49 22.41
C TYR A 224 7.09 -3.63 23.62
N GLY A 225 6.55 -3.33 24.80
CA GLY A 225 7.21 -3.55 26.09
C GLY A 225 7.01 -4.98 26.57
N MET A 226 8.10 -5.73 26.69
CA MET A 226 8.06 -7.13 27.12
C MET A 226 8.05 -7.23 28.65
N LEU A 227 6.92 -6.88 29.28
CA LEU A 227 6.80 -6.89 30.75
C LEU A 227 6.94 -8.30 31.36
N ASP A 228 6.50 -9.33 30.64
CA ASP A 228 6.49 -10.71 31.16
C ASP A 228 7.90 -11.26 31.43
N ILE A 229 8.92 -10.79 30.70
CA ILE A 229 10.29 -11.28 30.83
C ILE A 229 11.12 -10.54 31.89
N VAL A 230 10.55 -9.53 32.55
CA VAL A 230 11.22 -8.80 33.65
C VAL A 230 11.75 -9.75 34.72
N ARG A 231 11.02 -10.83 35.01
CA ARG A 231 11.43 -11.84 36.00
C ARG A 231 12.65 -12.66 35.58
N GLU A 232 12.95 -12.72 34.29
CA GLU A 232 14.07 -13.50 33.74
C GLU A 232 15.32 -12.63 33.56
N ILE A 233 15.16 -11.40 33.06
CA ILE A 233 16.30 -10.55 32.67
C ILE A 233 16.44 -9.27 33.52
N GLY A 234 15.52 -9.04 34.47
CA GLY A 234 15.57 -7.92 35.44
C GLY A 234 15.01 -6.59 34.96
N TYR A 235 14.57 -6.49 33.70
CA TYR A 235 14.02 -5.28 33.09
C TYR A 235 13.03 -5.62 31.97
N ALA A 236 12.24 -4.64 31.53
CA ALA A 236 11.28 -4.78 30.44
C ALA A 236 11.85 -4.16 29.15
N PRO A 237 12.39 -4.94 28.20
CA PRO A 237 12.84 -4.37 26.94
C PRO A 237 11.64 -3.86 26.15
N ILE A 238 11.81 -2.70 25.53
CA ILE A 238 10.90 -2.16 24.55
C ILE A 238 11.52 -2.43 23.18
N VAL A 239 10.82 -3.20 22.37
CA VAL A 239 11.28 -3.65 21.05
C VAL A 239 10.51 -2.92 19.96
N ASP A 240 11.22 -2.43 18.94
CA ASP A 240 10.60 -1.91 17.72
C ASP A 240 10.25 -3.06 16.76
N LEU A 241 8.96 -3.26 16.57
CA LEU A 241 8.30 -4.23 15.72
C LEU A 241 7.96 -3.67 14.33
N LYS A 242 8.37 -2.43 13.98
CA LYS A 242 8.26 -1.90 12.61
C LYS A 242 8.76 -2.87 11.53
N PRO A 243 9.86 -3.64 11.71
CA PRO A 243 10.26 -4.65 10.73
C PRO A 243 9.20 -5.74 10.46
N LEU A 244 8.34 -6.05 11.43
CA LEU A 244 7.21 -6.96 11.24
C LEU A 244 6.09 -6.28 10.45
N TYR A 245 5.78 -5.02 10.74
CA TYR A 245 4.83 -4.24 9.95
C TYR A 245 5.26 -4.14 8.47
N GLU A 246 6.55 -3.92 8.20
CA GLU A 246 7.07 -3.85 6.83
C GLU A 246 6.88 -5.16 6.04
N THR A 247 6.64 -6.30 6.68
CA THR A 247 6.30 -7.54 5.97
C THR A 247 4.97 -7.44 5.21
N PHE A 248 4.02 -6.63 5.67
CA PHE A 248 2.79 -6.33 4.93
C PHE A 248 3.08 -5.52 3.66
N ARG A 249 4.01 -4.55 3.75
CA ARG A 249 4.48 -3.78 2.59
C ARG A 249 5.18 -4.69 1.57
N TRP A 250 6.03 -5.61 2.03
CA TRP A 250 6.63 -6.61 1.16
C TRP A 250 5.59 -7.48 0.44
N SER A 251 4.55 -7.90 1.16
CA SER A 251 3.47 -8.72 0.58
C SER A 251 2.66 -7.94 -0.46
N ARG A 252 2.35 -6.67 -0.18
CA ARG A 252 1.68 -5.76 -1.12
C ARG A 252 2.53 -5.48 -2.36
N GLY A 253 3.82 -5.20 -2.16
CA GLY A 253 4.77 -5.01 -3.25
C GLY A 253 4.90 -6.26 -4.11
N ALA A 254 4.94 -7.45 -3.50
CA ALA A 254 4.92 -8.72 -4.22
C ALA A 254 3.67 -8.86 -5.07
N TYR A 255 2.48 -8.62 -4.49
CA TYR A 255 1.22 -8.67 -5.21
C TYR A 255 1.20 -7.69 -6.39
N SER A 256 1.62 -6.44 -6.17
CA SER A 256 1.70 -5.41 -7.22
C SER A 256 2.64 -5.82 -8.36
N PHE A 257 3.78 -6.42 -8.03
CA PHE A 257 4.71 -6.94 -9.04
C PHE A 257 4.11 -8.11 -9.82
N LEU A 258 3.55 -9.09 -9.12
CA LEU A 258 2.97 -10.27 -9.75
C LEU A 258 1.78 -9.92 -10.65
N GLN A 259 0.92 -8.99 -10.24
CA GLN A 259 -0.27 -8.64 -10.99
C GLN A 259 -0.01 -7.61 -12.09
N HIS A 260 0.92 -6.67 -11.88
CA HIS A 260 1.06 -5.52 -12.77
C HIS A 260 2.48 -5.34 -13.33
N GLY A 261 3.46 -6.12 -12.88
CA GLY A 261 4.89 -5.88 -13.12
C GLY A 261 5.40 -4.61 -12.43
N ASN A 262 4.64 -4.09 -11.46
CA ASN A 262 4.97 -2.88 -10.72
C ASN A 262 5.75 -3.22 -9.45
N GLY A 263 7.03 -2.87 -9.43
CA GLY A 263 7.99 -3.11 -8.38
C GLY A 263 8.41 -1.86 -7.61
N TYR A 264 7.69 -0.73 -7.71
CA TYR A 264 8.06 0.49 -6.97
C TYR A 264 8.07 0.28 -5.46
N GLU A 265 7.07 -0.45 -4.93
CA GLU A 265 6.98 -0.73 -3.49
C GLU A 265 8.13 -1.64 -3.03
N ILE A 266 8.43 -2.69 -3.79
CA ILE A 266 9.58 -3.56 -3.53
C ILE A 266 10.86 -2.73 -3.58
N ALA A 267 11.02 -1.85 -4.57
CA ALA A 267 12.19 -1.00 -4.70
C ALA A 267 12.36 -0.03 -3.52
N ALA A 268 11.27 0.46 -2.92
CA ALA A 268 11.30 1.34 -1.75
C ALA A 268 11.77 0.61 -0.47
N LEU A 269 11.58 -0.72 -0.39
CA LEU A 269 12.01 -1.56 0.73
C LEU A 269 13.44 -2.11 0.56
N VAL A 270 14.04 -1.96 -0.62
CA VAL A 270 15.40 -2.41 -0.92
C VAL A 270 16.39 -1.30 -0.62
N ASN A 271 17.23 -1.50 0.41
CA ASN A 271 18.28 -0.55 0.81
C ASN A 271 19.43 -0.43 -0.22
N ASP A 272 19.62 -1.42 -1.09
CA ASP A 272 20.64 -1.36 -2.15
C ASP A 272 20.16 -0.49 -3.30
N GLU A 273 20.71 0.73 -3.39
CA GLU A 273 20.29 1.73 -4.37
C GLU A 273 20.34 1.23 -5.82
N LYS A 274 21.35 0.41 -6.17
CA LYS A 274 21.48 -0.14 -7.53
C LYS A 274 20.35 -1.13 -7.84
N LEU A 275 20.02 -2.00 -6.88
CA LEU A 275 18.91 -2.96 -7.04
C LEU A 275 17.56 -2.25 -7.03
N SER A 276 17.38 -1.26 -6.15
CA SER A 276 16.19 -0.40 -6.10
C SER A 276 15.96 0.29 -7.45
N ASN A 277 16.98 0.96 -8.00
CA ASN A 277 16.88 1.64 -9.30
C ASN A 277 16.63 0.67 -10.46
N LEU A 278 17.19 -0.54 -10.41
CA LEU A 278 16.91 -1.57 -11.41
C LEU A 278 15.42 -1.97 -11.40
N LEU A 279 14.85 -2.23 -10.22
CA LEU A 279 13.43 -2.54 -10.04
C LEU A 279 12.53 -1.40 -10.53
N LYS A 280 12.83 -0.15 -10.15
CA LYS A 280 12.10 1.05 -10.64
C LYS A 280 12.13 1.12 -12.16
N SER A 281 13.32 1.04 -12.76
CA SER A 281 13.48 1.13 -14.21
C SER A 281 12.78 0.00 -14.96
N PHE A 282 12.69 -1.19 -14.36
CA PHE A 282 11.92 -2.31 -14.91
C PHE A 282 10.43 -1.99 -14.88
N SER A 283 9.93 -1.47 -13.76
CA SER A 283 8.53 -1.03 -13.63
C SER A 283 8.18 0.10 -14.59
N ASP A 284 9.07 1.07 -14.81
CA ASP A 284 8.91 2.12 -15.82
C ASP A 284 8.69 1.49 -17.21
N ALA A 285 9.54 0.52 -17.59
CA ALA A 285 9.45 -0.14 -18.89
C ALA A 285 8.15 -0.94 -19.06
N ILE A 286 7.67 -1.60 -18.00
CA ILE A 286 6.38 -2.30 -17.98
C ILE A 286 5.20 -1.33 -18.15
N ASN A 287 5.25 -0.18 -17.50
CA ASN A 287 4.15 0.79 -17.49
C ASN A 287 3.97 1.48 -18.84
N ILE A 288 5.06 1.71 -19.58
CA ILE A 288 5.00 2.31 -20.93
C ILE A 288 5.02 1.27 -22.06
N ASN A 289 4.96 -0.02 -21.72
CA ASN A 289 4.97 -1.15 -22.65
C ASN A 289 6.17 -1.16 -23.63
N PHE A 290 7.36 -0.79 -23.16
CA PHE A 290 8.59 -0.83 -23.98
C PHE A 290 9.21 -2.22 -23.94
N LEU A 291 8.67 -3.14 -24.73
CA LEU A 291 9.01 -4.57 -24.74
C LEU A 291 10.52 -4.87 -24.84
N GLY A 292 11.27 -4.17 -25.69
CA GLY A 292 12.73 -4.33 -25.77
C GLY A 292 13.45 -3.91 -24.47
N SER A 293 12.99 -2.84 -23.83
CA SER A 293 13.48 -2.41 -22.52
C SER A 293 13.10 -3.40 -21.42
N ILE A 294 11.90 -3.98 -21.47
CA ILE A 294 11.47 -5.02 -20.53
C ILE A 294 12.41 -6.22 -20.64
N LYS A 295 12.63 -6.76 -21.84
CA LYS A 295 13.54 -7.90 -22.08
C LYS A 295 14.95 -7.62 -21.55
N SER A 296 15.51 -6.45 -21.86
CA SER A 296 16.86 -6.07 -21.40
C SER A 296 16.95 -5.97 -19.87
N LYS A 297 15.97 -5.33 -19.22
CA LYS A 297 15.97 -5.14 -17.76
C LYS A 297 15.65 -6.43 -17.01
N MET A 298 14.82 -7.30 -17.58
CA MET A 298 14.54 -8.64 -17.11
C MET A 298 15.83 -9.48 -17.01
N GLY A 299 16.63 -9.53 -18.08
CA GLY A 299 17.92 -10.23 -18.04
C GLY A 299 18.92 -9.63 -17.04
N LYS A 300 18.82 -8.33 -16.73
CA LYS A 300 19.59 -7.70 -15.65
C LYS A 300 19.09 -8.14 -14.28
N LEU A 301 17.78 -8.16 -14.05
CA LEU A 301 17.17 -8.62 -12.79
C LEU A 301 17.55 -10.07 -12.49
N GLU A 302 17.50 -10.92 -13.50
CA GLU A 302 17.90 -12.32 -13.38
C GLU A 302 19.36 -12.47 -12.92
N LYS A 303 20.29 -11.72 -13.53
CA LYS A 303 21.71 -11.72 -13.12
C LYS A 303 21.92 -11.25 -11.68
N GLN A 304 20.97 -10.49 -11.10
CA GLN A 304 21.04 -10.04 -9.71
C GLN A 304 20.33 -10.98 -8.72
N LYS A 305 19.69 -12.08 -9.14
CA LYS A 305 18.96 -13.02 -8.26
C LYS A 305 19.77 -13.43 -7.03
N LYS A 306 21.04 -13.80 -7.21
CA LYS A 306 21.92 -14.19 -6.09
C LYS A 306 22.05 -13.09 -5.03
N ARG A 307 22.14 -11.82 -5.43
CA ARG A 307 22.21 -10.70 -4.48
C ARG A 307 20.90 -10.53 -3.72
N PHE A 308 19.76 -10.69 -4.41
CA PHE A 308 18.45 -10.67 -3.74
C PHE A 308 18.31 -11.81 -2.72
N SER A 309 18.74 -13.03 -3.06
CA SER A 309 18.70 -14.18 -2.15
C SER A 309 19.60 -14.04 -0.91
N GLN A 310 20.60 -13.16 -0.95
CA GLN A 310 21.52 -12.90 0.17
C GLN A 310 21.05 -11.78 1.10
N MET A 311 19.92 -11.12 0.80
CA MET A 311 19.36 -10.08 1.66
C MET A 311 18.88 -10.65 2.99
N LYS A 312 18.79 -9.79 4.01
CA LYS A 312 18.11 -10.11 5.28
C LYS A 312 16.62 -9.83 5.15
N GLY A 313 15.82 -10.52 5.97
CA GLY A 313 14.37 -10.28 6.04
C GLY A 313 13.56 -10.85 4.87
N PRO A 314 12.29 -10.42 4.72
CA PRO A 314 11.34 -11.01 3.78
C PRO A 314 11.76 -10.91 2.30
N GLY A 315 12.47 -9.85 1.92
CA GLY A 315 12.90 -9.59 0.55
C GLY A 315 13.68 -10.74 -0.09
N ARG A 316 14.45 -11.50 0.72
CA ARG A 316 15.24 -12.65 0.23
C ARG A 316 14.38 -13.79 -0.32
N LEU A 317 13.15 -13.93 0.17
CA LEU A 317 12.20 -14.96 -0.23
C LEU A 317 11.25 -14.42 -1.31
N ILE A 318 10.85 -13.16 -1.17
CA ILE A 318 9.82 -12.54 -1.99
C ILE A 318 10.37 -12.13 -3.37
N ILE A 319 11.49 -11.40 -3.42
CA ILE A 319 11.99 -10.83 -4.68
C ILE A 319 12.35 -11.92 -5.70
N PRO A 320 13.10 -12.98 -5.34
CA PRO A 320 13.40 -14.05 -6.30
C PRO A 320 12.14 -14.73 -6.82
N ARG A 321 11.16 -15.00 -5.95
CA ARG A 321 9.90 -15.64 -6.33
C ARG A 321 9.10 -14.82 -7.34
N VAL A 322 8.97 -13.51 -7.12
CA VAL A 322 8.20 -12.66 -8.06
C VAL A 322 8.93 -12.46 -9.39
N ILE A 323 10.26 -12.42 -9.37
CA ILE A 323 11.08 -12.40 -10.59
C ILE A 323 10.93 -13.73 -11.33
N ASP A 324 11.00 -14.88 -10.64
CA ASP A 324 10.87 -16.21 -11.26
C ASP A 324 9.48 -16.42 -11.87
N GLU A 325 8.41 -16.01 -11.18
CA GLU A 325 7.05 -16.09 -11.75
C GLU A 325 6.93 -15.25 -13.02
N PHE A 326 7.53 -14.05 -13.05
CA PHE A 326 7.53 -13.21 -14.24
C PHE A 326 8.38 -13.81 -15.37
N LEU A 327 9.57 -14.33 -15.06
CA LEU A 327 10.46 -14.98 -16.02
C LEU A 327 9.82 -16.23 -16.62
N GLY A 328 8.98 -16.95 -15.88
CA GLY A 328 8.27 -18.14 -16.40
C GLY A 328 7.35 -17.86 -17.60
N TYR A 329 7.08 -16.60 -17.94
CA TYR A 329 6.32 -16.24 -19.15
C TYR A 329 7.19 -16.02 -20.39
N PHE A 330 8.52 -15.90 -20.27
CA PHE A 330 9.41 -15.49 -21.35
C PHE A 330 10.58 -16.47 -21.48
N ASN A 331 11.00 -16.75 -22.71
CA ASN A 331 12.22 -17.52 -22.97
C ASN A 331 13.35 -16.58 -23.42
N ASP A 332 14.57 -16.80 -22.92
CA ASP A 332 15.71 -15.91 -23.20
C ASP A 332 16.03 -15.78 -24.70
N ASP A 333 15.97 -16.90 -25.42
CA ASP A 333 16.37 -17.01 -26.82
C ASP A 333 15.20 -16.85 -27.81
N GLU A 334 14.03 -16.39 -27.35
CA GLU A 334 12.90 -16.26 -28.26
C GLU A 334 13.04 -15.02 -29.19
N PRO A 335 12.67 -15.17 -30.48
CA PRO A 335 12.66 -14.08 -31.43
C PRO A 335 11.65 -13.00 -31.01
N PRO A 336 11.81 -11.75 -31.48
CA PRO A 336 10.99 -10.61 -31.06
C PRO A 336 9.47 -10.83 -31.16
N TYR A 337 9.01 -11.53 -32.21
CA TYR A 337 7.59 -11.82 -32.40
C TYR A 337 7.02 -12.78 -31.35
N LEU A 338 7.80 -13.76 -30.88
CA LEU A 338 7.39 -14.65 -29.77
C LEU A 338 7.39 -13.91 -28.44
N PHE A 339 8.39 -13.05 -28.20
CA PHE A 339 8.40 -12.20 -27.01
C PHE A 339 7.15 -11.30 -26.93
N GLN A 340 6.77 -10.71 -28.06
CA GLN A 340 5.54 -9.90 -28.17
C GLN A 340 4.27 -10.74 -27.95
N LEU A 341 4.22 -11.98 -28.44
CA LEU A 341 3.10 -12.89 -28.22
C LEU A 341 2.98 -13.30 -26.75
N ASN A 342 4.09 -13.65 -26.11
CA ASN A 342 4.13 -14.04 -24.70
C ASN A 342 3.79 -12.85 -23.79
N ALA A 343 4.26 -11.65 -24.12
CA ALA A 343 3.81 -10.42 -23.48
C ALA A 343 2.30 -10.23 -23.62
N ALA A 344 1.72 -10.45 -24.81
CA ALA A 344 0.28 -10.34 -25.02
C ALA A 344 -0.51 -11.30 -24.12
N LYS A 345 -0.09 -12.56 -24.03
CA LYS A 345 -0.68 -13.58 -23.15
C LYS A 345 -0.57 -13.20 -21.68
N TRP A 346 0.60 -12.71 -21.26
CA TRP A 346 0.83 -12.24 -19.90
C TRP A 346 -0.09 -11.08 -19.54
N TYR A 347 -0.12 -10.02 -20.37
CA TYR A 347 -1.00 -8.87 -20.17
C TYR A 347 -2.48 -9.27 -20.08
N PHE A 348 -2.93 -10.17 -20.95
CA PHE A 348 -4.30 -10.66 -20.94
C PHE A 348 -4.64 -11.39 -19.63
N LYS A 349 -3.76 -12.30 -19.19
CA LYS A 349 -3.89 -13.01 -17.90
C LYS A 349 -3.96 -12.03 -16.72
N LYS A 350 -3.31 -10.88 -16.84
CA LYS A 350 -3.31 -9.79 -15.83
C LYS A 350 -4.43 -8.77 -16.05
N LYS A 351 -5.40 -9.04 -16.94
CA LYS A 351 -6.53 -8.16 -17.29
C LYS A 351 -6.11 -6.78 -17.83
N ARG A 352 -4.90 -6.67 -18.38
CA ARG A 352 -4.36 -5.50 -19.08
C ARG A 352 -4.66 -5.62 -20.57
N PHE A 353 -5.95 -5.52 -20.91
CA PHE A 353 -6.44 -5.85 -22.25
C PHE A 353 -5.91 -4.91 -23.34
N GLY A 354 -5.66 -3.65 -23.02
CA GLY A 354 -5.12 -2.70 -23.99
C GLY A 354 -3.73 -3.13 -24.48
N GLU A 355 -2.84 -3.42 -23.54
CA GLU A 355 -1.48 -3.88 -23.82
C GLU A 355 -1.46 -5.27 -24.43
N SER A 356 -2.41 -6.15 -24.11
CA SER A 356 -2.50 -7.46 -24.75
C SER A 356 -2.84 -7.35 -26.24
N PHE A 357 -3.86 -6.55 -26.60
CA PHE A 357 -4.24 -6.36 -28.01
C PHE A 357 -3.15 -5.64 -28.82
N MET A 358 -2.50 -4.65 -28.21
CA MET A 358 -1.33 -4.00 -28.81
C MET A 358 -0.22 -5.02 -29.08
N SER A 359 0.19 -5.78 -28.07
CA SER A 359 1.31 -6.71 -28.17
C SER A 359 1.02 -7.85 -29.17
N LEU A 360 -0.22 -8.36 -29.23
CA LEU A 360 -0.62 -9.37 -30.22
C LEU A 360 -0.59 -8.81 -31.65
N THR A 361 -1.08 -7.58 -31.84
CA THR A 361 -1.02 -6.91 -33.16
C THR A 361 0.42 -6.77 -33.63
N GLU A 362 1.30 -6.29 -32.74
CA GLU A 362 2.72 -6.09 -33.03
C GLU A 362 3.43 -7.42 -33.31
N SER A 363 3.11 -8.46 -32.55
CA SER A 363 3.63 -9.82 -32.75
C SER A 363 3.37 -10.35 -34.17
N ILE A 364 2.14 -10.18 -34.69
CA ILE A 364 1.76 -10.63 -36.03
C ILE A 364 2.56 -9.89 -37.11
N VAL A 365 2.71 -8.56 -36.98
CA VAL A 365 3.48 -7.74 -37.94
C VAL A 365 4.96 -8.12 -37.91
N THR A 366 5.53 -8.24 -36.71
CA THR A 366 6.95 -8.61 -36.54
C THR A 366 7.21 -10.00 -37.10
N TYR A 367 6.35 -10.98 -36.82
CA TYR A 367 6.44 -12.32 -37.39
C TYR A 367 6.45 -12.29 -38.92
N ASN A 368 5.55 -11.52 -39.53
CA ASN A 368 5.50 -11.47 -40.99
C ASN A 368 6.74 -10.78 -41.60
N CYS A 369 7.39 -9.86 -40.88
CA CYS A 369 8.72 -9.38 -41.31
C CYS A 369 9.75 -10.52 -41.38
N PHE A 370 9.72 -11.49 -40.45
CA PHE A 370 10.61 -12.66 -40.51
C PHE A 370 10.26 -13.57 -41.69
N CYS A 371 8.97 -13.80 -41.97
CA CYS A 371 8.53 -14.58 -43.14
C CYS A 371 9.00 -13.98 -44.46
N LEU A 372 9.05 -12.65 -44.56
CA LEU A 372 9.50 -11.91 -45.75
C LEU A 372 11.04 -11.78 -45.85
N GLY A 373 11.80 -12.32 -44.89
CA GLY A 373 13.26 -12.15 -44.83
C GLY A 373 13.74 -10.78 -44.35
N LEU A 374 12.83 -9.96 -43.80
CA LEU A 374 13.08 -8.60 -43.29
C LEU A 374 13.35 -8.58 -41.76
N GLY A 375 13.43 -9.77 -41.14
CA GLY A 375 13.47 -9.93 -39.68
C GLY A 375 14.68 -9.31 -38.97
N SER A 376 15.80 -9.10 -39.66
CA SER A 376 16.99 -8.45 -39.07
C SER A 376 16.75 -6.99 -38.70
N ASN A 377 15.88 -6.30 -39.46
CA ASN A 377 15.53 -4.90 -39.29
C ASN A 377 14.00 -4.75 -39.16
N TRP A 378 13.36 -5.62 -38.39
CA TRP A 378 11.90 -5.66 -38.24
C TRP A 378 11.29 -4.38 -37.65
N GLU A 379 12.09 -3.54 -36.99
CA GLU A 379 11.69 -2.23 -36.45
C GLU A 379 11.62 -1.13 -37.52
N ASP A 380 12.24 -1.35 -38.69
CA ASP A 380 12.24 -0.38 -39.79
C ASP A 380 10.82 -0.12 -40.30
N LYS A 381 10.45 1.17 -40.42
CA LYS A 381 9.09 1.56 -40.82
C LYS A 381 8.70 0.98 -42.19
N GLY A 382 9.61 0.98 -43.16
CA GLY A 382 9.37 0.46 -44.50
C GLY A 382 9.07 -1.04 -44.46
N HIS A 383 9.91 -1.81 -43.78
CA HIS A 383 9.68 -3.26 -43.60
C HIS A 383 8.35 -3.56 -42.89
N ARG A 384 7.99 -2.74 -41.90
CA ARG A 384 6.71 -2.91 -41.19
C ARG A 384 5.51 -2.59 -42.06
N ASP A 385 5.62 -1.60 -42.94
CA ASP A 385 4.53 -1.26 -43.88
C ASP A 385 4.41 -2.30 -44.99
N GLU A 386 5.52 -2.88 -45.46
CA GLU A 386 5.52 -4.04 -46.36
C GLU A 386 4.88 -5.26 -45.72
N SER A 387 5.26 -5.59 -44.48
CA SER A 387 4.66 -6.68 -43.70
C SER A 387 3.14 -6.54 -43.55
N LYS A 388 2.64 -5.34 -43.20
CA LYS A 388 1.19 -5.07 -43.16
C LYS A 388 0.55 -5.18 -44.54
N GLY A 389 1.24 -4.68 -45.57
CA GLY A 389 0.79 -4.74 -46.95
C GLY A 389 0.57 -6.17 -47.43
N ASP A 390 1.53 -7.05 -47.13
CA ASP A 390 1.44 -8.48 -47.42
C ASP A 390 0.27 -9.13 -46.65
N ILE A 391 0.18 -8.94 -45.33
CA ILE A 391 -0.94 -9.48 -44.51
C ILE A 391 -2.30 -9.08 -45.10
N LEU A 392 -2.43 -7.84 -45.59
CA LEU A 392 -3.68 -7.31 -46.11
C LEU A 392 -3.98 -7.74 -47.55
N ASN A 393 -2.96 -7.89 -48.40
CA ASN A 393 -3.16 -7.98 -49.85
C ASN A 393 -2.65 -9.27 -50.50
N SER A 394 -1.99 -10.17 -49.75
CA SER A 394 -1.42 -11.40 -50.29
C SER A 394 -2.46 -12.27 -51.02
N ARG A 395 -1.98 -12.97 -52.07
CA ARG A 395 -2.73 -14.00 -52.78
C ARG A 395 -1.86 -15.27 -52.88
N PRO A 396 -2.26 -16.40 -52.25
CA PRO A 396 -3.49 -16.62 -51.48
C PRO A 396 -3.57 -15.79 -50.20
N LYS A 397 -4.79 -15.71 -49.61
CA LYS A 397 -5.08 -14.91 -48.42
C LYS A 397 -4.14 -15.27 -47.26
N HIS A 398 -3.52 -14.26 -46.64
CA HIS A 398 -2.64 -14.47 -45.49
C HIS A 398 -3.41 -15.13 -44.32
N PRO A 399 -2.86 -16.19 -43.69
CA PRO A 399 -3.57 -16.96 -42.67
C PRO A 399 -3.94 -16.13 -41.43
N LEU A 400 -3.15 -15.09 -41.12
CA LEU A 400 -3.37 -14.18 -39.99
C LEU A 400 -4.16 -12.91 -40.36
N LYS A 401 -4.62 -12.75 -41.60
CA LYS A 401 -5.32 -11.51 -42.04
C LYS A 401 -6.51 -11.15 -41.15
N ASP A 402 -7.36 -12.13 -40.83
CA ASP A 402 -8.58 -11.87 -40.06
C ASP A 402 -8.27 -11.48 -38.61
N VAL A 403 -7.30 -12.16 -37.98
CA VAL A 403 -6.87 -11.85 -36.61
C VAL A 403 -6.20 -10.48 -36.57
N PHE A 404 -5.35 -10.17 -37.56
CA PHE A 404 -4.71 -8.86 -37.67
C PHE A 404 -5.72 -7.72 -37.83
N LEU A 405 -6.71 -7.87 -38.72
CA LEU A 405 -7.74 -6.85 -38.92
C LEU A 405 -8.52 -6.59 -37.62
N LYS A 406 -8.93 -7.66 -36.94
CA LYS A 406 -9.64 -7.60 -35.67
C LYS A 406 -8.80 -6.92 -34.58
N MET A 407 -7.55 -7.33 -34.38
CA MET A 407 -6.67 -6.77 -33.35
C MET A 407 -6.28 -5.31 -33.65
N ASN A 408 -6.03 -4.98 -34.92
CA ASN A 408 -5.69 -3.62 -35.32
C ASN A 408 -6.89 -2.66 -35.24
N GLU A 409 -8.13 -3.15 -35.34
CA GLU A 409 -9.32 -2.36 -35.04
C GLU A 409 -9.36 -1.95 -33.58
N ILE A 410 -9.39 -2.91 -32.65
CA ILE A 410 -9.46 -2.62 -31.20
C ILE A 410 -8.26 -1.79 -30.73
N ARG A 411 -7.05 -2.05 -31.27
CA ARG A 411 -5.86 -1.24 -31.01
C ARG A 411 -6.06 0.23 -31.38
N ARG A 412 -6.64 0.52 -32.55
CA ARG A 412 -6.92 1.89 -32.99
C ARG A 412 -8.00 2.53 -32.14
N CYS A 413 -9.06 1.80 -31.79
CA CYS A 413 -10.10 2.26 -30.87
C CYS A 413 -9.49 2.70 -29.52
N ILE A 414 -8.62 1.88 -28.93
CA ILE A 414 -7.90 2.21 -27.69
C ILE A 414 -7.03 3.46 -27.86
N ALA A 415 -6.20 3.51 -28.90
CA ALA A 415 -5.30 4.64 -29.13
C ALA A 415 -6.05 5.97 -29.35
N HIS A 416 -7.22 5.92 -29.98
CA HIS A 416 -8.05 7.09 -30.24
C HIS A 416 -9.10 7.37 -29.17
N HIS A 417 -9.14 6.59 -28.07
CA HIS A 417 -10.16 6.68 -27.02
C HIS A 417 -11.58 6.65 -27.63
N SER A 418 -11.80 5.73 -28.58
CA SER A 418 -13.04 5.63 -29.35
C SER A 418 -13.78 4.33 -29.07
N ASP A 419 -15.06 4.44 -28.75
CA ASP A 419 -15.98 3.30 -28.56
C ASP A 419 -16.71 2.90 -29.85
N LYS A 420 -16.27 3.42 -31.00
CA LYS A 420 -16.88 3.12 -32.31
C LYS A 420 -16.24 1.87 -32.91
N PHE A 421 -16.89 0.73 -32.70
CA PHE A 421 -16.56 -0.53 -33.38
C PHE A 421 -17.27 -0.62 -34.74
N HIS A 422 -16.64 -1.25 -35.74
CA HIS A 422 -17.33 -1.60 -36.97
C HIS A 422 -18.16 -2.88 -36.76
N GLY A 423 -19.46 -2.82 -37.08
CA GLY A 423 -20.39 -3.94 -36.96
C GLY A 423 -20.95 -4.14 -35.54
N ASN A 424 -21.34 -5.37 -35.21
CA ASN A 424 -21.90 -5.75 -33.89
C ASN A 424 -20.83 -6.16 -32.87
N HIS A 425 -19.58 -5.69 -33.01
CA HIS A 425 -18.53 -6.01 -32.05
C HIS A 425 -18.72 -5.20 -30.76
N SER A 426 -18.69 -5.89 -29.63
CA SER A 426 -18.58 -5.30 -28.29
C SER A 426 -17.19 -5.58 -27.70
N ILE A 427 -16.84 -4.86 -26.63
CA ILE A 427 -15.62 -5.11 -25.85
C ILE A 427 -15.54 -6.58 -25.39
N SER A 428 -16.66 -7.17 -24.96
CA SER A 428 -16.72 -8.57 -24.54
C SER A 428 -16.28 -9.52 -25.65
N ASN A 429 -16.71 -9.29 -26.89
CA ASN A 429 -16.34 -10.15 -28.02
C ASN A 429 -14.82 -10.20 -28.25
N TYR A 430 -14.09 -9.08 -28.05
CA TYR A 430 -12.62 -9.08 -28.18
C TYR A 430 -11.94 -9.82 -27.03
N ILE A 431 -12.49 -9.77 -25.82
CA ILE A 431 -11.96 -10.48 -24.65
C ILE A 431 -12.23 -11.98 -24.78
N ASP A 432 -13.47 -12.36 -25.07
CA ASP A 432 -13.92 -13.76 -25.11
C ASP A 432 -13.22 -14.56 -26.22
N ASP A 433 -12.95 -13.93 -27.36
CA ASP A 433 -12.28 -14.58 -28.49
C ASP A 433 -10.74 -14.55 -28.39
N PHE A 434 -10.15 -13.80 -27.44
CA PHE A 434 -8.70 -13.53 -27.45
C PHE A 434 -7.87 -14.82 -27.41
N GLU A 435 -8.24 -15.79 -26.59
CA GLU A 435 -7.51 -17.07 -26.49
C GLU A 435 -7.58 -17.86 -27.80
N LYS A 436 -8.71 -17.81 -28.51
CA LYS A 436 -8.87 -18.42 -29.82
C LYS A 436 -8.02 -17.72 -30.88
N ASP A 437 -7.96 -16.39 -30.84
CA ASP A 437 -7.12 -15.59 -31.73
C ASP A 437 -5.63 -15.87 -31.48
N VAL A 438 -5.21 -15.95 -30.22
CA VAL A 438 -3.85 -16.37 -29.82
C VAL A 438 -3.54 -17.77 -30.31
N ALA A 439 -4.42 -18.75 -30.10
CA ALA A 439 -4.17 -20.12 -30.55
C ALA A 439 -4.00 -20.22 -32.08
N LYS A 440 -4.73 -19.40 -32.84
CA LYS A 440 -4.55 -19.29 -34.30
C LYS A 440 -3.19 -18.68 -34.66
N VAL A 441 -2.74 -17.66 -33.94
CA VAL A 441 -1.41 -17.03 -34.13
C VAL A 441 -0.31 -18.03 -33.80
N GLU A 442 -0.39 -18.71 -32.65
CA GLU A 442 0.58 -19.73 -32.22
C GLU A 442 0.73 -20.85 -33.25
N LYS A 443 -0.39 -21.36 -33.77
CA LYS A 443 -0.37 -22.39 -34.81
C LYS A 443 0.43 -21.96 -36.04
N VAL A 444 0.19 -20.75 -36.54
CA VAL A 444 0.88 -20.22 -37.73
C VAL A 444 2.37 -19.98 -37.44
N PHE A 445 2.70 -19.49 -36.24
CA PHE A 445 4.09 -19.28 -35.85
C PHE A 445 4.87 -20.60 -35.80
N LEU A 446 4.29 -21.65 -35.21
CA LEU A 446 4.89 -22.98 -35.15
C LEU A 446 5.12 -23.58 -36.55
N GLU A 447 4.17 -23.42 -37.47
CA GLU A 447 4.31 -23.91 -38.85
C GLU A 447 5.50 -23.27 -39.58
N PHE A 448 5.86 -22.03 -39.27
CA PHE A 448 7.04 -21.35 -39.82
C PHE A 448 8.34 -21.82 -39.17
N GLN A 449 8.36 -21.98 -37.85
CA GLN A 449 9.54 -22.49 -37.13
C GLN A 449 9.94 -23.91 -37.56
N GLN A 450 8.98 -24.73 -38.00
CA GLN A 450 9.26 -26.07 -38.52
C GLN A 450 9.80 -26.09 -39.95
N ARG A 451 9.67 -24.98 -40.69
CA ARG A 451 10.09 -24.85 -42.10
C ARG A 451 11.40 -24.07 -42.28
N SER A 452 11.78 -23.31 -41.25
CA SER A 452 12.99 -22.48 -41.17
C SER A 452 14.09 -23.25 -40.46
#